data_AF-A0A2N2I5F1-F1
#
_entry.id   AF-A0A2N2I5F1-F1
#
_cell.length_a   1.000
_cell.length_b   1.000
_cell.length_c   1.000
_cell.angle_alpha   90.00
_cell.angle_beta   90.00
_cell.angle_gamma   90.00
#
_symmetry.space_group_name_H-M   'P 1'
#
loop_
_entity.id
_entity.type
_entity.pdbx_description
1 polymer ?
#
loop_
_entity_poly.entity_id
_entity_poly.type
_entity_poly.pdbx_seq_one_letter_code
_entity_poly.pdbx_strand_id
1 'polypeptide(L)'
;MRALNVKLLRDLWSMKGQMAAVALVMACGLMVMIMARGLVKSLETARDEYYASHRLAHVFCDLKRAPNAVGMRLREIDGVASLETR
;
A
#
# COMPACT_ATOMS: atom_id res chain seq x y z
N MET A 1 17.90 8.00 41.88
CA MET A 1 17.69 7.99 40.41
C MET A 1 16.85 9.16 39.89
N ARG A 2 15.81 9.63 40.58
CA ARG A 2 14.91 10.70 40.08
C ARG A 2 15.57 12.08 39.91
N ALA A 3 16.51 12.45 40.80
CA ALA A 3 17.20 13.75 40.75
C ALA A 3 18.14 13.91 39.53
N LEU A 4 18.74 12.81 39.06
CA LEU A 4 19.66 12.84 37.93
C LEU A 4 18.91 13.13 36.61
N ASN A 5 17.73 12.54 36.42
CA ASN A 5 16.88 12.80 35.25
C ASN A 5 16.42 14.26 35.19
N VAL A 6 16.08 14.87 36.33
CA VAL A 6 15.67 16.29 36.38
C VAL A 6 16.84 17.21 36.03
N LYS A 7 18.05 16.87 36.49
CA LYS A 7 19.26 17.62 36.13
C LYS A 7 19.60 17.48 34.65
N LEU A 8 19.45 16.28 34.10
CA LEU A 8 19.65 15.99 32.68
C LEU A 8 18.65 16.74 31.79
N LEU A 9 17.37 16.80 32.20
CA LEU A 9 16.33 17.54 31.48
C LEU A 9 16.67 19.04 31.44
N ARG A 10 17.15 19.60 32.56
CA ARG A 10 17.53 21.01 32.66
C ARG A 10 18.76 21.33 31.81
N ASP A 11 19.75 20.43 31.77
CA ASP A 11 20.89 20.56 30.87
C ASP A 11 20.46 20.52 29.40
N LEU A 12 19.59 19.57 29.04
CA LEU A 12 18.98 19.50 27.71
C LEU A 12 18.25 20.79 27.34
N TRP A 13 17.62 21.41 28.34
CA TRP A 13 16.89 22.67 28.19
C TRP A 13 17.78 23.92 28.22
N SER A 14 19.05 23.79 28.61
CA SER A 14 20.07 24.82 28.42
C SER A 14 20.64 24.78 27.00
N MET A 15 20.74 23.58 26.41
CA MET A 15 21.23 23.32 25.04
C MET A 15 20.09 23.25 24.00
N LYS A 16 19.08 24.12 24.15
CA LYS A 16 17.85 24.14 23.33
C LYS A 16 18.11 24.11 21.83
N GLY A 17 19.05 24.92 21.34
CA GLY A 17 19.32 25.06 19.91
C GLY A 17 19.85 23.78 19.27
N GLN A 18 20.84 23.15 19.90
CA GLN A 18 21.48 21.94 19.37
C GLN A 18 20.53 20.74 19.41
N MET A 19 19.81 20.57 20.52
CA MET A 19 18.83 19.49 20.66
C MET A 19 17.65 19.64 19.69
N ALA A 20 17.16 20.87 19.48
CA ALA A 20 16.11 21.14 18.51
C ALA A 20 16.58 20.84 17.08
N ALA A 21 17.81 21.20 16.72
CA ALA A 21 18.38 20.90 15.40
C ALA A 21 18.45 19.38 15.14
N VAL A 22 18.94 18.59 16.10
CA VAL A 22 19.00 17.13 15.98
C VAL A 22 17.59 16.53 15.86
N ALA A 23 16.66 16.95 16.71
CA ALA A 23 15.28 16.47 16.67
C ALA A 23 14.60 16.77 15.33
N LEU A 24 14.82 17.96 14.76
CA LEU A 24 14.26 18.36 13.47
C LEU A 24 14.80 17.51 12.33
N VAL A 25 16.11 17.27 12.29
CA VAL A 25 16.75 16.43 11.25
C VAL A 25 16.23 14.99 11.33
N MET A 26 16.15 14.44 12.54
CA MET A 26 15.60 13.10 12.77
C MET A 26 14.13 13.00 12.36
N ALA A 27 13.31 13.99 12.70
CA ALA A 27 11.91 14.05 12.33
C ALA A 27 11.74 14.12 10.80
N CYS A 28 12.54 14.93 10.12
CA CYS A 28 12.52 15.04 8.66
C CYS A 28 12.85 13.69 8.00
N GLY A 29 13.89 13.00 8.45
CA GLY A 29 14.25 11.66 7.93
C GLY A 29 13.15 10.61 8.15
N LEU A 30 12.57 10.58 9.34
CA LEU A 30 11.45 9.69 9.65
C LEU A 30 10.22 10.00 8.79
N MET A 31 9.91 11.27 8.57
CA MET A 31 8.77 11.70 7.76
C MET A 31 8.91 11.21 6.32
N VAL A 32 10.09 11.36 5.72
CA VAL A 32 10.37 10.86 4.36
C VAL A 32 10.19 9.34 4.28
N MET A 33 10.73 8.59 5.25
CA MET A 33 10.58 7.13 5.29
C MET A 33 9.12 6.70 5.44
N ILE A 34 8.38 7.32 6.35
CA ILE A 34 6.95 7.04 6.57
C ILE A 34 6.16 7.37 5.32
N MET A 35 6.43 8.52 4.69
CA MET A 35 5.71 8.97 3.50
C MET A 35 5.98 8.07 2.29
N ALA A 36 7.23 7.63 2.08
CA ALA A 36 7.56 6.67 1.03
C ALA A 36 6.80 5.34 1.20
N ARG A 37 6.77 4.79 2.43
CA ARG A 37 6.04 3.55 2.73
C ARG A 37 4.52 3.74 2.64
N GLY A 38 4.02 4.89 3.09
CA GLY A 38 2.61 5.25 3.02
C GLY A 38 2.13 5.43 1.58
N LEU A 39 2.93 6.08 0.73
CA LEU A 39 2.62 6.27 -0.68
C LEU A 39 2.54 4.93 -1.43
N VAL A 40 3.53 4.06 -1.25
CA VAL A 40 3.53 2.71 -1.87
C VAL A 40 2.27 1.95 -1.45
N LYS A 41 1.97 1.91 -0.15
CA LYS A 41 0.78 1.22 0.36
C LYS A 41 -0.52 1.84 -0.17
N SER A 42 -0.60 3.16 -0.22
CA SER A 42 -1.79 3.86 -0.72
C SER A 42 -2.02 3.57 -2.20
N LEU A 43 -0.95 3.58 -3.01
CA LEU A 43 -1.03 3.24 -4.43
C LEU A 43 -1.39 1.77 -4.66
N GLU A 44 -0.83 0.85 -3.87
CA GLU A 44 -1.20 -0.58 -3.92
C GLU A 44 -2.68 -0.77 -3.56
N THR A 45 -3.15 -0.16 -2.46
CA THR A 45 -4.56 -0.25 -2.08
C THR A 45 -5.48 0.37 -3.13
N ALA A 46 -5.16 1.56 -3.63
CA ALA A 46 -5.96 2.23 -4.66
C ALA A 46 -5.95 1.45 -5.99
N ARG A 47 -4.82 0.82 -6.34
CA ARG A 47 -4.72 -0.10 -7.46
C ARG A 47 -5.64 -1.29 -7.23
N ASP A 48 -5.49 -1.99 -6.11
CA ASP A 48 -6.26 -3.21 -5.84
C ASP A 48 -7.75 -2.93 -5.80
N GLU A 49 -8.17 -1.78 -5.24
CA GLU A 49 -9.55 -1.31 -5.26
C GLU A 49 -10.03 -0.92 -6.66
N TYR A 50 -9.19 -0.27 -7.47
CA TYR A 50 -9.49 0.05 -8.88
C TYR A 50 -9.65 -1.21 -9.74
N TYR A 51 -8.76 -2.19 -9.60
CA TYR A 51 -8.82 -3.46 -10.33
C TYR A 51 -9.98 -4.35 -9.87
N ALA A 52 -10.27 -4.38 -8.56
CA ALA A 52 -11.40 -5.10 -8.01
C ALA A 52 -12.75 -4.50 -8.45
N SER A 53 -12.86 -3.16 -8.44
CA SER A 53 -14.08 -2.44 -8.85
C SER A 53 -14.35 -2.52 -10.36
N HIS A 54 -13.31 -2.56 -11.19
CA HIS A 54 -13.46 -2.70 -12.64
C HIS A 54 -13.72 -4.15 -13.10
N ARG A 55 -13.86 -5.14 -12.20
CA ARG A 55 -14.12 -6.55 -12.54
C ARG A 55 -13.17 -7.04 -13.65
N LEU A 56 -11.88 -6.67 -13.61
CA LEU A 56 -10.92 -7.35 -14.48
C LEU A 56 -10.90 -8.82 -14.06
N ALA A 57 -11.17 -9.70 -15.01
CA ALA A 57 -11.11 -11.14 -14.79
C ALA A 57 -9.76 -11.48 -14.15
N HIS A 58 -9.79 -12.23 -13.04
CA HIS A 58 -8.56 -12.65 -12.35
C HIS A 58 -7.67 -13.54 -13.25
N VAL A 59 -8.25 -14.09 -14.33
CA VAL A 59 -7.60 -14.91 -15.35
C VAL A 59 -8.15 -14.52 -16.72
N PHE A 60 -7.25 -14.17 -17.65
CA PHE A 60 -7.57 -14.00 -19.07
C PHE A 60 -7.06 -15.22 -19.84
N CYS A 61 -7.95 -15.90 -20.57
CA CYS A 61 -7.61 -17.03 -21.41
C CYS A 61 -8.25 -16.85 -22.79
N ASP A 62 -7.42 -16.80 -23.83
CA ASP A 62 -7.87 -16.75 -25.24
C ASP A 62 -7.81 -18.17 -25.82
N LEU A 63 -8.95 -18.66 -26.32
CA LEU A 63 -9.05 -19.97 -26.97
C LEU A 63 -9.30 -19.81 -28.46
N LYS A 64 -8.29 -20.07 -29.28
CA LYS A 64 -8.39 -20.05 -30.74
C LYS A 64 -9.08 -21.32 -31.26
N ARG A 65 -10.22 -21.17 -31.94
CA ARG A 65 -11.09 -22.26 -32.47
C ARG A 65 -11.80 -23.09 -31.39
N ALA A 66 -12.45 -22.45 -30.42
CA ALA A 66 -13.34 -23.14 -29.49
C ALA A 66 -14.72 -23.39 -30.13
N PRO A 67 -15.24 -24.63 -30.14
CA PRO A 67 -16.63 -24.89 -30.51
C PRO A 67 -17.59 -24.16 -29.56
N ASN A 68 -18.69 -23.59 -30.07
CA ASN A 68 -19.68 -22.87 -29.25
C ASN A 68 -20.23 -23.70 -28.06
N ALA A 69 -20.22 -25.04 -28.19
CA ALA A 69 -20.57 -25.96 -27.10
C ALA A 69 -19.65 -25.82 -25.87
N VAL A 70 -18.38 -25.45 -26.07
CA VAL A 70 -17.41 -25.21 -25.00
C VAL A 70 -17.75 -23.93 -24.24
N GLY A 71 -18.24 -22.88 -24.92
CA GLY A 71 -18.71 -21.66 -24.27
C GLY A 71 -19.89 -21.90 -23.30
N MET A 72 -20.75 -22.88 -23.60
CA MET A 72 -21.86 -23.26 -22.70
C MET A 72 -21.32 -23.90 -21.41
N ARG A 73 -20.35 -24.81 -21.52
CA ARG A 73 -19.69 -25.46 -20.37
C ARG A 73 -18.86 -24.50 -19.54
N LEU A 74 -18.23 -23.49 -20.15
CA LEU A 74 -17.48 -22.48 -19.39
C LEU A 74 -18.41 -21.54 -18.62
N ARG A 75 -19.62 -21.26 -19.10
CA ARG A 75 -20.62 -20.46 -18.34
C ARG A 75 -21.15 -21.17 -17.11
N GLU A 76 -21.11 -22.50 -17.07
CA GLU A 76 -21.52 -23.29 -15.90
C GLU A 76 -20.47 -23.28 -14.78
N ILE A 77 -19.25 -22.77 -15.04
CA ILE A 77 -18.22 -22.62 -14.03
C ILE A 77 -18.56 -21.44 -13.13
N ASP A 78 -18.75 -21.72 -11.85
CA ASP A 78 -19.04 -20.70 -10.85
C ASP A 78 -17.86 -19.72 -10.74
N GLY A 79 -18.13 -18.42 -10.94
CA GLY A 79 -17.12 -17.36 -10.97
C GLY A 79 -16.79 -16.77 -12.35
N VAL A 80 -17.39 -17.26 -13.44
CA VAL A 80 -17.23 -16.64 -14.77
C VAL A 80 -18.10 -15.39 -14.89
N ALA A 81 -17.47 -14.21 -14.85
CA ALA A 81 -18.16 -12.93 -14.86
C ALA A 81 -18.58 -12.44 -16.27
N SER A 82 -17.83 -12.78 -17.32
CA SER A 82 -18.12 -12.42 -18.71
C SER A 82 -17.52 -13.46 -19.67
N LEU A 83 -18.28 -13.84 -20.70
CA LEU A 83 -17.84 -14.80 -21.72
C LEU A 83 -18.35 -14.37 -23.10
N GLU A 84 -17.42 -14.01 -23.97
CA GLU A 84 -17.68 -13.60 -25.36
C GLU A 84 -17.13 -14.68 -26.32
N THR A 85 -18.00 -15.26 -27.14
CA THR A 85 -17.66 -16.23 -28.18
C THR A 85 -17.75 -15.55 -29.54
N ARG A 86 -16.63 -15.43 -30.26
CA ARG A 86 -16.57 -14.96 -31.65
C ARG A 86 -16.09 -16.06 -32.60
#